data_AF-A0A385FX22-F1
#
_entry.id   AF-A0A385FX22-F1
#
_cell.length_a   1.000
_cell.length_b   1.000
_cell.length_c   1.000
_cell.angle_alpha   90.00
_cell.angle_beta   90.00
_cell.angle_gamma   90.00
#
_symmetry.space_group_name_H-M   'P 1'
#
loop_
_entity.id
_entity.type
_entity.pdbx_description
1 polymer ?
#
loop_
_entity_poly.entity_id
_entity_poly.type
_entity_poly.pdbx_seq_one_letter_code
_entity_poly.pdbx_strand_id
1 'polypeptide(L)'
;MGEQDLVARDRLPREAAVRRLMALDGEGRLSTEDVRLAAEGLAVSERTVWRWIGRARVTDDFDEAAREHFTVTDLVRERLAFWRGNISAVHRELVEEAERAGTEAVSRQTLQRAVERDILRGDRAGLRHGEHARRAHDVFLQRPRTHRNGAWESDHVEAPVEVDVEGRLVKPWVTWFVDVGTNAVCGTAVTPGAPSRESILAALRAAIALEAPYGPPGGLPERVRIDRGKDFLSEAVRSVLAGFAVRVVPLPPYTPHLKGTVETVNGAAGQMFFAGLPRYTGAQTLANGRSIDPDAPALTFEAFVAQLLGWVSWWNAEHQMPVLEGRTPLQAWLDDPTPLNTVPAGDLRLLTLEDDGRTRKITTKGVSWRASQYVAAWMTGQVGRPVRLRYMPHHEHEVEVFDANTGEHLGAANLADKASSEQIGELRRSREARRRQLKADLRAAEKARRIRYAAATTAAPPQPISTVTVAQATAELSNADDQQLQAVARPLLVPLRPPAPGWVLPRSPYEKTNRAVDEGIDGGQDQ
;
A
#
# COMPACT_ATOMS: atom_id res chain seq x y z
N MET A 1 38.84 27.76 27.09
CA MET A 1 39.27 26.43 27.56
C MET A 1 40.72 26.29 27.14
N GLY A 2 41.65 26.41 28.09
CA GLY A 2 43.07 26.55 27.78
C GLY A 2 43.67 25.23 27.30
N GLU A 3 44.71 25.30 26.48
CA GLU A 3 45.49 24.14 26.00
C GLU A 3 46.01 23.26 27.15
N GLN A 4 46.20 23.85 28.33
CA GLN A 4 46.56 23.14 29.58
C GLN A 4 45.44 22.26 30.16
N ASP A 5 44.15 22.60 29.93
CA ASP A 5 43.00 21.78 30.38
C ASP A 5 42.79 20.54 29.48
N LEU A 6 43.20 20.61 28.21
CA LEU A 6 43.14 19.49 27.27
C LEU A 6 44.22 18.44 27.58
N VAL A 7 45.44 18.87 27.92
CA VAL A 7 46.57 17.98 28.28
C VAL A 7 46.33 17.23 29.61
N ALA A 8 45.48 17.75 30.50
CA ALA A 8 45.14 17.06 31.75
C ALA A 8 44.22 15.83 31.53
N ARG A 9 43.47 15.78 30.42
CA ARG A 9 42.50 14.70 30.13
C ARG A 9 43.10 13.48 29.44
N ASP A 10 44.25 13.61 28.77
CA ASP A 10 44.94 12.53 28.06
C ASP A 10 46.04 11.84 28.88
N ARG A 11 46.11 12.09 30.19
CA ARG A 11 47.11 11.44 31.05
C ARG A 11 46.72 9.99 31.34
N LEU A 12 47.70 9.11 31.26
CA LEU A 12 47.54 7.70 31.61
C LEU A 12 46.98 7.59 33.06
N PRO A 13 45.97 6.76 33.32
CA PRO A 13 45.50 6.55 34.69
C PRO A 13 46.65 6.06 35.58
N ARG A 14 46.74 6.61 36.82
CA ARG A 14 47.75 6.20 37.81
C ARG A 14 47.86 4.68 37.92
N GLU A 15 46.72 4.00 37.99
CA GLU A 15 46.62 2.55 38.12
C GLU A 15 47.40 1.82 36.99
N ALA A 16 47.26 2.28 35.75
CA ALA A 16 47.98 1.70 34.60
C ALA A 16 49.49 1.93 34.70
N ALA A 17 49.91 3.10 35.19
CA ALA A 17 51.33 3.38 35.41
C ALA A 17 51.92 2.54 36.54
N VAL A 18 51.22 2.44 37.69
CA VAL A 18 51.68 1.65 38.84
C VAL A 18 51.70 0.15 38.48
N ARG A 19 50.70 -0.36 37.76
CA ARG A 19 50.67 -1.75 37.26
C ARG A 19 51.89 -2.06 36.37
N ARG A 20 52.25 -1.14 35.47
CA ARG A 20 53.44 -1.31 34.63
C ARG A 20 54.73 -1.30 35.44
N LEU A 21 54.85 -0.40 36.40
CA LEU A 21 56.04 -0.31 37.27
C LEU A 21 56.17 -1.53 38.19
N MET A 22 55.05 -2.07 38.69
CA MET A 22 55.02 -3.30 39.48
C MET A 22 55.36 -4.54 38.65
N ALA A 23 54.99 -4.59 37.37
CA ALA A 23 55.44 -5.65 36.46
C ALA A 23 56.96 -5.60 36.26
N LEU A 24 57.53 -4.40 36.06
CA LEU A 24 58.98 -4.21 35.98
C LEU A 24 59.68 -4.59 37.30
N ASP A 25 59.06 -4.32 38.44
CA ASP A 25 59.57 -4.67 39.77
C ASP A 25 59.62 -6.19 39.96
N GLY A 26 58.55 -6.90 39.58
CA GLY A 26 58.47 -8.37 39.62
C GLY A 26 59.46 -9.06 38.68
N GLU A 27 59.81 -8.44 37.57
CA GLU A 27 60.89 -8.89 36.66
C GLU A 27 62.30 -8.54 37.17
N GLY A 28 62.44 -7.79 38.26
CA GLY A 28 63.73 -7.30 38.76
C GLY A 28 64.38 -6.23 37.87
N ARG A 29 63.58 -5.55 37.04
CA ARG A 29 64.02 -4.60 36.01
C ARG A 29 63.61 -3.15 36.28
N LEU A 30 62.88 -2.89 37.36
CA LEU A 30 62.46 -1.55 37.73
C LEU A 30 63.67 -0.66 38.04
N SER A 31 63.84 0.42 37.27
CA SER A 31 64.90 1.40 37.47
C SER A 31 64.35 2.74 37.96
N THR A 32 65.24 3.58 38.50
CA THR A 32 64.92 4.98 38.85
C THR A 32 64.52 5.79 37.61
N GLU A 33 65.04 5.44 36.43
CA GLU A 33 64.71 6.09 35.16
C GLU A 33 63.24 5.80 34.76
N ASP A 34 62.77 4.56 34.95
CA ASP A 34 61.37 4.19 34.71
C ASP A 34 60.41 4.98 35.63
N VAL A 35 60.81 5.17 36.90
CA VAL A 35 60.03 5.94 37.87
C VAL A 35 60.02 7.43 37.55
N ARG A 36 61.14 7.98 37.07
CA ARG A 36 61.23 9.37 36.61
C ARG A 36 60.37 9.60 35.37
N LEU A 37 60.43 8.69 34.39
CA LEU A 37 59.62 8.77 33.16
C LEU A 37 58.12 8.74 33.48
N ALA A 38 57.71 7.87 34.40
CA ALA A 38 56.33 7.82 34.88
C ALA A 38 55.92 9.09 35.66
N ALA A 39 56.82 9.65 36.47
CA ALA A 39 56.57 10.88 37.21
C ALA A 39 56.37 12.09 36.26
N GLU A 40 57.19 12.20 35.22
CA GLU A 40 57.07 13.23 34.18
C GLU A 40 55.76 13.09 33.39
N GLY A 41 55.44 11.89 32.91
CA GLY A 41 54.21 11.63 32.13
C GLY A 41 52.92 11.85 32.92
N LEU A 42 52.96 11.68 34.25
CA LEU A 42 51.81 11.91 35.13
C LEU A 42 51.81 13.29 35.80
N ALA A 43 52.85 14.10 35.58
CA ALA A 43 53.09 15.40 36.23
C ALA A 43 53.02 15.34 37.77
N VAL A 44 53.66 14.33 38.36
CA VAL A 44 53.82 14.16 39.81
C VAL A 44 55.32 14.07 40.15
N SER A 45 55.67 14.12 41.44
CA SER A 45 57.06 13.93 41.84
C SER A 45 57.47 12.45 41.84
N GLU A 46 58.75 12.15 41.57
CA GLU A 46 59.32 10.80 41.69
C GLU A 46 59.00 10.16 43.06
N ARG A 47 59.08 10.96 44.14
CA ARG A 47 58.72 10.55 45.50
C ARG A 47 57.27 10.05 45.61
N THR A 48 56.36 10.63 44.84
CA THR A 48 54.95 10.23 44.81
C THR A 48 54.78 8.88 44.13
N VAL A 49 55.48 8.65 43.01
CA VAL A 49 55.47 7.37 42.29
C VAL A 49 56.10 6.26 43.14
N TRP A 50 57.23 6.51 43.79
CA TRP A 50 57.84 5.57 44.74
C TRP A 50 56.91 5.23 45.91
N ARG A 51 56.17 6.21 46.43
CA ARG A 51 55.15 5.97 47.46
C ARG A 51 54.03 5.06 46.95
N TRP A 52 53.61 5.20 45.69
CA TRP A 52 52.60 4.32 45.10
C TRP A 52 53.11 2.89 44.92
N ILE A 53 54.33 2.71 44.38
CA ILE A 53 54.98 1.40 44.25
C ILE A 53 55.14 0.74 45.64
N GLY A 54 55.64 1.50 46.62
CA GLY A 54 55.83 1.00 47.98
C GLY A 54 54.53 0.54 48.64
N ARG A 55 53.41 1.21 48.36
CA ARG A 55 52.09 0.77 48.78
C ARG A 55 51.64 -0.49 48.03
N ALA A 56 51.75 -0.50 46.71
CA ALA A 56 51.37 -1.63 45.87
C ALA A 56 52.14 -2.93 46.22
N ARG A 57 53.42 -2.83 46.60
CA ARG A 57 54.21 -3.96 47.12
C ARG A 57 53.63 -4.64 48.35
N VAL A 58 52.92 -3.89 49.19
CA VAL A 58 52.37 -4.38 50.47
C VAL A 58 50.93 -4.86 50.30
N THR A 59 50.13 -4.14 49.49
CA THR A 59 48.68 -4.34 49.43
C THR A 59 48.19 -4.96 48.13
N ASP A 60 49.05 -5.12 47.11
CA ASP A 60 48.68 -5.49 45.73
C ASP A 60 47.55 -4.61 45.14
N ASP A 61 47.45 -3.38 45.66
CA ASP A 61 46.42 -2.39 45.32
C ASP A 61 47.08 -1.23 44.58
N PHE A 62 46.64 -1.01 43.34
CA PHE A 62 47.17 -0.02 42.43
C PHE A 62 46.36 1.29 42.45
N ASP A 63 45.22 1.30 43.14
CA ASP A 63 44.30 2.43 43.18
C ASP A 63 44.69 3.51 44.20
N GLU A 64 44.08 4.67 44.05
CA GLU A 64 44.08 5.66 45.12
C GLU A 64 43.29 5.14 46.30
N ALA A 65 43.82 5.32 47.53
CA ALA A 65 43.09 4.99 48.74
C ALA A 65 41.72 5.62 48.66
N ALA A 66 40.67 4.81 48.45
CA ALA A 66 39.32 5.33 48.39
C ALA A 66 39.07 6.03 49.72
N ARG A 67 38.83 7.35 49.67
CA ARG A 67 38.43 8.08 50.88
C ARG A 67 37.13 7.44 51.35
N GLU A 68 37.09 7.01 52.61
CA GLU A 68 35.87 6.51 53.23
C GLU A 68 34.79 7.58 53.11
N HIS A 69 33.71 7.24 52.42
CA HIS A 69 32.59 8.13 52.19
C HIS A 69 31.32 7.40 52.56
N PHE A 70 30.35 8.15 53.09
CA PHE A 70 29.03 7.60 53.38
C PHE A 70 28.39 7.05 52.09
N THR A 71 27.92 5.81 52.14
CA THR A 71 27.24 5.12 51.04
C THR A 71 25.79 4.84 51.39
N VAL A 72 24.91 4.87 50.40
CA VAL A 72 23.51 4.48 50.55
C VAL A 72 23.44 2.99 50.87
N THR A 73 22.99 2.66 52.08
CA THR A 73 22.71 1.28 52.51
C THR A 73 21.30 0.84 52.08
N ASP A 74 21.00 -0.46 52.20
CA ASP A 74 19.66 -1.00 51.89
C ASP A 74 18.57 -0.34 52.75
N LEU A 75 18.86 -0.06 54.02
CA LEU A 75 17.96 0.65 54.92
C LEU A 75 17.67 2.08 54.43
N VAL A 76 18.70 2.80 53.96
CA VAL A 76 18.52 4.14 53.39
C VAL A 76 17.73 4.07 52.08
N ARG A 77 17.96 3.04 51.26
CA ARG A 77 17.20 2.79 50.02
C ARG A 77 15.72 2.51 50.30
N GLU A 78 15.41 1.71 51.32
CA GLU A 78 14.04 1.44 51.79
C GLU A 78 13.34 2.74 52.22
N ARG A 79 13.99 3.57 53.03
CA ARG A 79 13.43 4.86 53.45
C ARG A 79 13.24 5.83 52.30
N LEU A 80 14.17 5.85 51.34
CA LEU A 80 14.00 6.64 50.13
C LEU A 80 12.79 6.17 49.33
N ALA A 81 12.49 4.87 49.29
CA ALA A 81 11.25 4.36 48.70
C ALA A 81 10.01 4.76 49.49
N PHE A 82 10.03 4.58 50.82
CA PHE A 82 8.94 4.96 51.72
C PHE A 82 8.57 6.44 51.57
N TRP A 83 9.58 7.33 51.53
CA TRP A 83 9.42 8.77 51.37
C TRP A 83 9.40 9.25 49.91
N ARG A 84 9.23 8.35 48.94
CA ARG A 84 9.10 8.67 47.50
C ARG A 84 10.23 9.58 46.99
N GLY A 85 11.46 9.31 47.40
CA GLY A 85 12.67 10.04 47.02
C GLY A 85 12.87 11.38 47.75
N ASN A 86 12.15 11.64 48.84
CA ASN A 86 12.33 12.83 49.67
C ASN A 86 13.53 12.67 50.64
N ILE A 87 14.69 13.13 50.18
CA ILE A 87 15.96 13.07 50.93
C ILE A 87 15.87 13.80 52.28
N SER A 88 15.13 14.92 52.36
CA SER A 88 14.98 15.67 53.61
C SER A 88 14.19 14.89 54.66
N ALA A 89 13.19 14.11 54.25
CA ALA A 89 12.43 13.27 55.16
C ALA A 89 13.30 12.11 55.71
N VAL A 90 14.04 11.44 54.83
CA VAL A 90 14.99 10.38 55.21
C VAL A 90 16.08 10.90 56.15
N HIS A 91 16.60 12.10 55.90
CA HIS A 91 17.57 12.73 56.79
C HIS A 91 17.02 12.95 58.20
N ARG A 92 15.75 13.37 58.35
CA ARG A 92 15.14 13.54 59.68
C ARG A 92 15.09 12.23 60.45
N GLU A 93 14.69 11.14 59.82
CA GLU A 93 14.67 9.81 60.46
C GLU A 93 16.07 9.33 60.86
N LEU A 94 17.08 9.58 60.02
CA LEU A 94 18.47 9.24 60.35
C LEU A 94 19.01 10.05 61.54
N VAL A 95 18.60 11.32 61.67
CA VAL A 95 18.94 12.15 62.84
C VAL A 95 18.28 11.60 64.10
N GLU A 96 16.98 11.31 64.07
CA GLU A 96 16.25 10.76 65.21
C GLU A 96 16.82 9.41 65.69
N GLU A 97 17.31 8.59 64.76
CA GLU A 97 17.98 7.33 65.10
C GLU A 97 19.35 7.52 65.69
N ALA A 98 20.14 8.44 65.14
CA ALA A 98 21.46 8.76 65.65
C ALA A 98 21.35 9.31 67.09
N GLU A 99 20.35 10.16 67.35
CA GLU A 99 20.04 10.66 68.70
C GLU A 99 19.67 9.52 69.66
N ARG A 100 18.80 8.59 69.25
CA ARG A 100 18.42 7.41 70.05
C ARG A 100 19.60 6.48 70.33
N ALA A 101 20.54 6.36 69.40
CA ALA A 101 21.72 5.53 69.53
C ALA A 101 22.91 6.22 70.22
N GLY A 102 22.82 7.53 70.49
CA GLY A 102 23.93 8.32 71.04
C GLY A 102 25.09 8.52 70.05
N THR A 103 24.82 8.46 68.75
CA THR A 103 25.82 8.61 67.67
C THR A 103 25.62 9.93 66.91
N GLU A 104 26.64 10.38 66.17
CA GLU A 104 26.53 11.57 65.33
C GLU A 104 25.80 11.26 64.01
N ALA A 105 24.81 12.08 63.66
CA ALA A 105 24.04 11.92 62.43
C ALA A 105 24.84 12.39 61.20
N VAL A 106 24.63 11.74 60.06
CA VAL A 106 25.18 12.22 58.78
C VAL A 106 24.51 13.53 58.35
N SER A 107 25.31 14.48 57.85
CA SER A 107 24.76 15.73 57.35
C SER A 107 23.85 15.52 56.12
N ARG A 108 22.84 16.37 55.97
CA ARG A 108 21.93 16.36 54.80
C ARG A 108 22.69 16.45 53.48
N GLN A 109 23.75 17.24 53.44
CA GLN A 109 24.58 17.40 52.23
C GLN A 109 25.37 16.13 51.93
N THR A 110 25.88 15.44 52.94
CA THR A 110 26.54 14.13 52.81
C THR A 110 25.56 13.09 52.27
N LEU A 111 24.35 13.01 52.83
CA LEU A 111 23.30 12.11 52.34
C LEU A 111 22.90 12.43 50.90
N GLN A 112 22.72 13.71 50.56
CA GLN A 112 22.39 14.13 49.19
C GLN A 112 23.47 13.68 48.19
N ARG A 113 24.75 13.91 48.51
CA ARG A 113 25.88 13.49 47.66
C ARG A 113 25.94 11.98 47.50
N ALA A 114 25.70 11.22 48.58
CA ALA A 114 25.64 9.77 48.53
C ALA A 114 24.49 9.29 47.64
N VAL A 115 23.30 9.87 47.75
CA VAL A 115 22.15 9.55 46.88
C VAL A 115 22.42 9.89 45.41
N GLU A 116 23.08 11.02 45.13
CA GLU A 116 23.42 11.42 43.76
C GLU A 116 24.48 10.50 43.12
N ARG A 117 25.38 9.93 43.93
CA ARG A 117 26.43 9.01 43.50
C ARG A 117 25.95 7.57 43.39
N ASP A 118 25.22 7.07 44.40
CA ASP A 118 24.93 5.64 44.57
C ASP A 118 23.57 5.22 43.98
N ILE A 119 22.69 6.17 43.69
CA ILE A 119 21.38 5.89 43.08
C ILE A 119 21.33 6.48 41.68
N LEU A 120 21.06 5.61 40.71
CA LEU A 120 20.91 5.99 39.31
C LEU A 120 19.84 7.07 39.14
N ARG A 121 20.04 7.96 38.17
CA ARG A 121 19.06 9.02 37.85
C ARG A 121 17.66 8.45 37.55
N GLY A 122 17.61 7.33 36.83
CA GLY A 122 16.38 6.59 36.55
C GLY A 122 15.66 6.16 37.82
N ASP A 123 16.36 5.48 38.73
CA ASP A 123 15.77 5.03 39.99
C ASP A 123 15.28 6.19 40.85
N ARG A 124 16.02 7.31 40.88
CA ARG A 124 15.57 8.52 41.58
C ARG A 124 14.28 9.10 41.00
N ALA A 125 14.13 9.10 39.67
CA ALA A 125 12.90 9.49 39.01
C ALA A 125 11.76 8.48 39.31
N GLY A 126 12.09 7.19 39.31
CA GLY A 126 11.20 6.09 39.66
C GLY A 126 10.64 6.19 41.08
N LEU A 127 11.49 6.50 42.07
CA LEU A 127 11.09 6.70 43.47
C LEU A 127 10.10 7.86 43.61
N ARG A 128 10.18 8.90 42.78
CA ARG A 128 9.33 10.10 42.86
C ARG A 128 8.03 9.98 42.07
N HIS A 129 8.10 9.41 40.88
CA HIS A 129 7.04 9.49 39.87
C HIS A 129 6.64 8.12 39.29
N GLY A 130 7.20 7.02 39.80
CA GLY A 130 6.89 5.65 39.39
C GLY A 130 7.67 5.16 38.17
N GLU A 131 7.39 3.91 37.78
CA GLU A 131 8.14 3.19 36.74
C GLU A 131 8.19 3.90 35.39
N HIS A 132 7.13 4.63 35.01
CA HIS A 132 7.12 5.39 33.75
C HIS A 132 8.21 6.46 33.70
N ALA A 133 8.45 7.16 34.82
CA ALA A 133 9.51 8.16 34.91
C ALA A 133 10.90 7.52 34.95
N ARG A 134 11.05 6.34 35.56
CA ARG A 134 12.30 5.57 35.55
C ARG A 134 12.72 5.22 34.11
N ARG A 135 11.78 4.74 33.30
CA ARG A 135 12.00 4.33 31.89
C ARG A 135 12.45 5.47 30.98
N ALA A 136 12.12 6.72 31.30
CA ALA A 136 12.62 7.87 30.54
C ALA A 136 14.15 8.01 30.61
N HIS A 137 14.80 7.28 31.53
CA HIS A 137 16.25 7.22 31.69
C HIS A 137 16.87 5.90 31.20
N ASP A 138 16.08 4.99 30.62
CA ASP A 138 16.62 3.76 30.04
C ASP A 138 17.36 4.04 28.74
N VAL A 139 18.41 3.25 28.49
CA VAL A 139 19.07 3.21 27.19
C VAL A 139 18.41 2.12 26.35
N PHE A 140 17.91 2.49 25.17
CA PHE A 140 17.29 1.55 24.24
C PHE A 140 18.23 1.27 23.06
N LEU A 141 18.29 0.00 22.64
CA LEU A 141 18.99 -0.37 21.41
C LEU A 141 18.22 0.18 20.21
N GLN A 142 18.93 0.85 19.31
CA GLN A 142 18.36 1.30 18.04
C GLN A 142 18.38 0.14 17.04
N ARG A 143 17.27 -0.03 16.32
CA ARG A 143 17.25 -0.95 15.17
C ARG A 143 17.95 -0.26 14.00
N PRO A 144 18.90 -0.91 13.32
CA PRO A 144 19.49 -0.33 12.13
C PRO A 144 18.40 -0.12 11.07
N ARG A 145 18.54 0.96 10.31
CA ARG A 145 17.67 1.26 9.18
C ARG A 145 17.93 0.22 8.08
N THR A 146 16.88 -0.25 7.44
CA THR A 146 16.95 -1.24 6.36
C THR A 146 16.73 -0.55 5.01
N HIS A 147 16.61 -1.35 3.96
CA HIS A 147 16.11 -0.89 2.66
C HIS A 147 14.66 -0.41 2.72
N ARG A 148 14.27 0.35 1.68
CA ARG A 148 12.88 0.74 1.40
C ARG A 148 11.95 -0.47 1.43
N ASN A 149 10.76 -0.35 2.00
CA ASN A 149 9.79 -1.44 2.14
C ASN A 149 10.29 -2.64 2.98
N GLY A 150 11.45 -2.58 3.63
CA GLY A 150 11.89 -3.65 4.53
C GLY A 150 11.00 -3.80 5.77
N ALA A 151 10.49 -2.67 6.28
CA ALA A 151 9.47 -2.65 7.31
C ALA A 151 8.70 -1.33 7.30
N TRP A 152 7.39 -1.41 7.49
CA TRP A 152 6.57 -0.25 7.83
C TRP A 152 6.24 -0.23 9.32
N GLU A 153 6.14 0.97 9.87
CA GLU A 153 5.55 1.23 11.18
C GLU A 153 4.21 1.96 10.98
N SER A 154 3.19 1.47 11.66
CA SER A 154 1.85 2.06 11.61
C SER A 154 1.37 2.40 13.01
N ASP A 155 0.73 3.56 13.09
CA ASP A 155 0.18 4.11 14.31
C ASP A 155 -1.00 5.03 13.98
N HIS A 156 -1.78 5.35 15.01
CA HIS A 156 -2.82 6.37 14.90
C HIS A 156 -2.74 7.35 16.05
N VAL A 157 -2.85 8.64 15.72
CA VAL A 157 -2.72 9.75 16.65
C VAL A 157 -3.96 10.64 16.61
N GLU A 158 -4.46 11.04 17.77
CA GLU A 158 -5.46 12.10 17.86
C GLU A 158 -4.76 13.43 17.59
N ALA A 159 -5.16 14.12 16.52
CA ALA A 159 -4.62 15.43 16.21
C ALA A 159 -5.02 16.40 17.33
N PRO A 160 -4.08 17.11 17.97
CA PRO A 160 -4.35 18.04 19.06
C PRO A 160 -4.96 19.37 18.55
N VAL A 161 -5.85 19.32 17.55
CA VAL A 161 -6.47 20.47 16.89
C VAL A 161 -7.97 20.23 16.78
N GLU A 162 -8.77 21.21 17.20
CA GLU A 162 -10.23 21.14 17.04
C GLU A 162 -10.63 21.65 15.65
N VAL A 163 -11.39 20.83 14.91
CA VAL A 163 -11.91 21.16 13.58
C VAL A 163 -13.44 21.08 13.57
N ASP A 164 -14.07 21.84 12.70
CA ASP A 164 -15.52 21.80 12.49
C ASP A 164 -15.91 20.62 11.59
N VAL A 165 -16.78 19.77 12.12
CA VAL A 165 -17.47 18.71 11.39
C VAL A 165 -18.96 18.92 11.61
N GLU A 166 -19.63 19.44 10.59
CA GLU A 166 -21.08 19.69 10.59
C GLU A 166 -21.55 20.54 11.79
N GLY A 167 -20.80 21.60 12.14
CA GLY A 167 -21.12 22.49 13.25
C GLY A 167 -20.70 21.96 14.63
N ARG A 168 -19.96 20.85 14.69
CA ARG A 168 -19.39 20.30 15.93
C ARG A 168 -17.87 20.31 15.88
N LEU A 169 -17.25 20.86 16.92
CA LEU A 169 -15.81 20.78 17.13
C LEU A 169 -15.41 19.37 17.55
N VAL A 170 -14.50 18.76 16.80
CA VAL A 170 -13.93 17.45 17.08
C VAL A 170 -12.42 17.45 16.85
N LYS A 171 -11.72 16.51 17.47
CA LYS A 171 -10.30 16.24 17.18
C LYS A 171 -10.19 15.10 16.19
N PRO A 172 -9.70 15.34 14.97
CA PRO A 172 -9.50 14.28 13.99
C PRO A 172 -8.47 13.28 14.45
N TRP A 173 -8.60 12.05 14.00
CA TRP A 173 -7.56 11.03 14.14
C TRP A 173 -6.85 10.84 12.82
N VAL A 174 -5.53 10.68 12.88
CA VAL A 174 -4.68 10.41 11.71
C VAL A 174 -4.07 9.03 11.85
N THR A 175 -4.19 8.20 10.82
CA THR A 175 -3.54 6.88 10.74
C THR A 175 -2.38 6.96 9.76
N TRP A 176 -1.22 6.43 10.14
CA TRP A 176 0.01 6.47 9.34
C TRP A 176 0.47 5.08 8.91
N PHE A 177 1.09 5.00 7.73
CA PHE A 177 2.03 3.95 7.36
C PHE A 177 3.33 4.62 6.93
N VAL A 178 4.39 4.39 7.70
CA VAL A 178 5.69 5.04 7.50
C VAL A 178 6.75 3.98 7.25
N ASP A 179 7.54 4.16 6.20
CA ASP A 179 8.68 3.30 5.93
C ASP A 179 9.83 3.56 6.91
N VAL A 180 10.30 2.48 7.55
CA VAL A 180 11.38 2.55 8.55
C VAL A 180 12.73 2.86 7.91
N GLY A 181 12.96 2.39 6.67
CA GLY A 181 14.20 2.57 5.94
C GLY A 181 14.43 3.99 5.46
N THR A 182 13.38 4.78 5.25
CA THR A 182 13.50 6.12 4.63
C THR A 182 12.74 7.22 5.36
N ASN A 183 11.94 6.90 6.39
CA ASN A 183 10.99 7.82 7.04
C ASN A 183 9.91 8.38 6.10
N ALA A 184 9.74 7.81 4.91
CA ALA A 184 8.70 8.25 3.99
C ALA A 184 7.32 7.84 4.52
N VAL A 185 6.38 8.78 4.53
CA VAL A 185 4.98 8.46 4.78
C VAL A 185 4.42 7.86 3.49
N CYS A 186 4.22 6.54 3.48
CA CYS A 186 3.67 5.82 2.33
C CYS A 186 2.17 6.07 2.19
N GLY A 187 1.43 6.09 3.30
CA GLY A 187 -0.01 6.31 3.27
C GLY A 187 -0.55 6.90 4.57
N THR A 188 -1.64 7.64 4.44
CA THR A 188 -2.35 8.26 5.55
C THR A 188 -3.86 8.21 5.35
N ALA A 189 -4.61 8.16 6.44
CA ALA A 189 -6.05 8.40 6.45
C ALA A 189 -6.43 9.27 7.65
N VAL A 190 -7.45 10.11 7.47
CA VAL A 190 -7.95 11.03 8.49
C VAL A 190 -9.41 10.74 8.76
N THR A 191 -9.79 10.62 10.03
CA THR A 191 -11.18 10.42 10.46
C THR A 191 -11.63 11.47 11.46
N PRO A 192 -12.91 11.91 11.44
CA PRO A 192 -13.45 12.84 12.44
C PRO A 192 -13.52 12.32 13.87
N GLY A 193 -13.43 10.99 14.06
CA GLY A 193 -13.47 10.34 15.36
C GLY A 193 -12.41 9.25 15.46
N ALA A 194 -12.46 8.49 16.56
CA ALA A 194 -11.50 7.43 16.87
C ALA A 194 -11.26 6.51 15.66
N PRO A 195 -10.01 6.05 15.45
CA PRO A 195 -9.63 5.24 14.32
C PRO A 195 -10.45 3.96 14.33
N SER A 196 -10.87 3.56 13.14
CA SER A 196 -11.66 2.36 12.95
C SER A 196 -10.89 1.40 12.04
N ARG A 197 -11.36 0.15 11.96
CA ARG A 197 -10.82 -0.82 11.00
C ARG A 197 -10.76 -0.23 9.58
N GLU A 198 -11.76 0.56 9.26
CA GLU A 198 -11.94 1.16 7.95
C GLU A 198 -10.91 2.25 7.64
N SER A 199 -10.56 3.10 8.61
CA SER A 199 -9.51 4.10 8.44
C SER A 199 -8.14 3.46 8.22
N ILE A 200 -7.89 2.33 8.89
CA ILE A 200 -6.67 1.54 8.74
C ILE A 200 -6.58 0.95 7.32
N LEU A 201 -7.66 0.38 6.80
CA LEU A 201 -7.70 -0.16 5.43
C LEU A 201 -7.54 0.94 4.37
N ALA A 202 -8.13 2.13 4.58
CA ALA A 202 -7.96 3.27 3.69
C ALA A 202 -6.50 3.76 3.67
N ALA A 203 -5.88 3.91 4.85
CA ALA A 203 -4.47 4.30 4.96
C ALA A 203 -3.54 3.23 4.35
N LEU A 204 -3.84 1.95 4.56
CA LEU A 204 -3.08 0.84 3.98
C LEU A 204 -3.19 0.82 2.45
N ARG A 205 -4.39 1.04 1.89
CA ARG A 205 -4.56 1.16 0.43
C ARG A 205 -3.76 2.33 -0.12
N ALA A 206 -3.84 3.49 0.53
CA ALA A 206 -3.05 4.66 0.16
C ALA A 206 -1.55 4.36 0.19
N ALA A 207 -1.10 3.58 1.18
CA ALA A 207 0.29 3.17 1.32
C ALA A 207 0.75 2.18 0.24
N ILE A 208 -0.11 1.26 -0.21
CA ILE A 208 0.29 0.29 -1.24
C ILE A 208 0.23 0.91 -2.65
N ALA A 209 -0.67 1.85 -2.89
CA ALA A 209 -0.79 2.53 -4.18
C ALA A 209 0.47 3.35 -4.53
N LEU A 210 0.87 3.29 -5.80
CA LEU A 210 2.02 4.03 -6.31
C LEU A 210 1.61 5.17 -7.25
N GLU A 211 0.38 5.13 -7.75
CA GLU A 211 -0.16 6.13 -8.66
C GLU A 211 -0.75 7.34 -7.92
N ALA A 212 -0.68 8.50 -8.58
CA ALA A 212 -1.32 9.72 -8.11
C ALA A 212 -2.83 9.50 -7.82
N PRO A 213 -3.38 10.11 -6.76
CA PRO A 213 -2.76 11.09 -5.87
C PRO A 213 -1.88 10.50 -4.75
N TYR A 214 -1.61 9.20 -4.77
CA TYR A 214 -0.72 8.51 -3.83
C TYR A 214 0.70 8.35 -4.40
N GLY A 215 1.58 7.71 -3.62
CA GLY A 215 2.97 7.49 -4.02
C GLY A 215 3.77 8.79 -4.19
N PRO A 216 4.99 8.73 -4.75
CA PRO A 216 5.76 7.53 -5.12
C PRO A 216 6.16 6.56 -3.98
N PRO A 217 6.28 6.98 -2.70
CA PRO A 217 6.50 6.03 -1.61
C PRO A 217 5.30 5.10 -1.45
N GLY A 218 5.52 3.79 -1.59
CA GLY A 218 4.45 2.80 -1.46
C GLY A 218 4.81 1.40 -1.95
N GLY A 219 3.83 0.59 -2.33
CA GLY A 219 4.00 -0.83 -2.68
C GLY A 219 3.80 -1.76 -1.49
N LEU A 220 4.39 -2.96 -1.52
CA LEU A 220 4.27 -3.94 -0.45
C LEU A 220 5.54 -4.01 0.41
N PRO A 221 5.43 -3.87 1.74
CA PRO A 221 6.55 -4.10 2.63
C PRO A 221 6.73 -5.60 2.92
N GLU A 222 7.92 -6.00 3.36
CA GLU A 222 8.10 -7.38 3.89
C GLU A 222 7.31 -7.61 5.18
N ARG A 223 7.20 -6.55 5.99
CA ARG A 223 6.51 -6.60 7.28
C ARG A 223 5.92 -5.26 7.68
N VAL A 224 4.84 -5.31 8.45
CA VAL A 224 4.25 -4.15 9.11
C VAL A 224 4.33 -4.36 10.62
N ARG A 225 4.85 -3.35 11.32
CA ARG A 225 4.84 -3.27 12.78
C ARG A 225 3.66 -2.43 13.21
N ILE A 226 2.80 -3.03 14.03
CA ILE A 226 1.59 -2.41 14.54
C ILE A 226 1.57 -2.46 16.06
N ASP A 227 0.87 -1.51 16.68
CA ASP A 227 0.51 -1.67 18.09
C ASP A 227 -0.44 -2.84 18.30
N ARG A 228 -0.52 -3.33 19.54
CA ARG A 228 -1.51 -4.30 19.98
C ARG A 228 -2.90 -3.70 20.23
N GLY A 229 -3.15 -2.48 19.77
CA GLY A 229 -4.49 -1.90 19.74
C GLY A 229 -5.46 -2.85 19.03
N LYS A 230 -6.68 -2.99 19.59
CA LYS A 230 -7.68 -3.94 19.07
C LYS A 230 -8.03 -3.69 17.59
N ASP A 231 -7.88 -2.45 17.12
CA ASP A 231 -8.29 -2.01 15.78
C ASP A 231 -7.31 -2.47 14.68
N PHE A 232 -6.00 -2.37 14.92
CA PHE A 232 -4.97 -2.86 13.98
C PHE A 232 -4.89 -4.39 13.91
N LEU A 233 -5.37 -5.09 14.94
CA LEU A 233 -5.39 -6.56 14.99
C LEU A 233 -6.68 -7.17 14.44
N SER A 234 -7.58 -6.37 13.85
CA SER A 234 -8.82 -6.89 13.28
C SER A 234 -8.56 -7.95 12.19
N GLU A 235 -9.45 -8.94 12.10
CA GLU A 235 -9.31 -10.07 11.18
C GLU A 235 -9.21 -9.62 9.72
N ALA A 236 -9.92 -8.55 9.33
CA ALA A 236 -9.86 -8.03 7.97
C ALA A 236 -8.47 -7.48 7.62
N VAL A 237 -7.87 -6.65 8.49
CA VAL A 237 -6.54 -6.08 8.24
C VAL A 237 -5.49 -7.18 8.19
N ARG A 238 -5.57 -8.16 9.10
CA ARG A 238 -4.72 -9.35 9.08
C ARG A 238 -4.89 -10.18 7.82
N SER A 239 -6.13 -10.40 7.38
CA SER A 239 -6.45 -11.18 6.19
C SER A 239 -5.92 -10.51 4.92
N VAL A 240 -6.01 -9.18 4.80
CA VAL A 240 -5.48 -8.44 3.65
C VAL A 240 -3.96 -8.54 3.61
N LEU A 241 -3.28 -8.24 4.72
CA LEU A 241 -1.82 -8.32 4.80
C LEU A 241 -1.32 -9.76 4.59
N ALA A 242 -2.01 -10.76 5.16
CA ALA A 242 -1.70 -12.17 4.95
C ALA A 242 -1.93 -12.61 3.48
N GLY A 243 -3.00 -12.12 2.84
CA GLY A 243 -3.28 -12.37 1.42
C GLY A 243 -2.18 -11.87 0.49
N PHE A 244 -1.50 -10.78 0.87
CA PHE A 244 -0.31 -10.26 0.17
C PHE A 244 1.02 -10.81 0.71
N ALA A 245 1.00 -11.83 1.58
CA ALA A 245 2.18 -12.40 2.22
C ALA A 245 3.03 -11.39 3.04
N VAL A 246 2.42 -10.33 3.55
CA VAL A 246 3.06 -9.31 4.39
C VAL A 246 3.05 -9.76 5.86
N ARG A 247 4.21 -9.80 6.50
CA ARG A 247 4.31 -10.25 7.91
C ARG A 247 3.82 -9.16 8.87
N VAL A 248 2.80 -9.46 9.66
CA VAL A 248 2.34 -8.58 10.74
C VAL A 248 3.13 -8.86 12.02
N VAL A 249 3.79 -7.83 12.56
CA VAL A 249 4.60 -7.93 13.79
C VAL A 249 3.98 -7.05 14.89
N PRO A 250 3.20 -7.63 15.82
CA PRO A 250 2.64 -6.86 16.93
C PRO A 250 3.74 -6.51 17.94
N LEU A 251 3.89 -5.22 18.24
CA LEU A 251 4.87 -4.76 19.22
C LEU A 251 4.39 -4.99 20.66
N PRO A 252 5.29 -5.26 21.62
CA PRO A 252 4.94 -5.32 23.03
C PRO A 252 4.29 -4.00 23.52
N PRO A 253 3.34 -4.05 24.46
CA PRO A 253 2.73 -2.85 25.02
C PRO A 253 3.74 -2.04 25.85
N TYR A 254 3.56 -0.72 25.89
CA TYR A 254 4.40 0.21 26.67
C TYR A 254 5.88 0.25 26.25
N THR A 255 6.12 0.18 24.94
CA THR A 255 7.47 0.11 24.35
C THR A 255 7.63 1.15 23.22
N PRO A 256 7.46 2.47 23.49
CA PRO A 256 7.47 3.51 22.43
C PRO A 256 8.75 3.50 21.58
N HIS A 257 9.88 3.14 22.18
CA HIS A 257 11.17 3.01 21.50
C HIS A 257 11.20 1.96 20.38
N LEU A 258 10.22 1.05 20.31
CA LEU A 258 10.11 0.06 19.23
C LEU A 258 9.38 0.58 17.98
N LYS A 259 8.87 1.82 18.02
CA LYS A 259 8.16 2.56 16.95
C LYS A 259 8.89 3.87 16.57
N GLY A 260 10.22 3.89 16.67
CA GLY A 260 11.00 5.13 16.57
C GLY A 260 10.73 5.96 15.31
N THR A 261 10.39 5.32 14.17
CA THR A 261 10.16 6.05 12.92
C THR A 261 8.78 6.72 12.91
N VAL A 262 7.71 6.00 13.26
CA VAL A 262 6.37 6.62 13.30
C VAL A 262 6.24 7.64 14.44
N GLU A 263 6.92 7.43 15.57
CA GLU A 263 7.02 8.44 16.65
C GLU A 263 7.76 9.70 16.20
N THR A 264 8.76 9.57 15.33
CA THR A 264 9.43 10.72 14.71
C THR A 264 8.45 11.53 13.86
N VAL A 265 7.62 10.85 13.04
CA VAL A 265 6.59 11.51 12.22
C VAL A 265 5.51 12.14 13.09
N ASN A 266 5.03 11.45 14.13
CA ASN A 266 4.05 11.99 15.08
C ASN A 266 4.59 13.25 15.79
N GLY A 267 5.83 13.19 16.28
CA GLY A 267 6.49 14.33 16.93
C GLY A 267 6.67 15.52 15.97
N ALA A 268 7.09 15.25 14.73
CA ALA A 268 7.22 16.27 13.70
C ALA A 268 5.86 16.89 13.32
N ALA A 269 4.82 16.07 13.12
CA ALA A 269 3.47 16.56 12.86
C ALA A 269 2.96 17.43 14.03
N GLY A 270 3.21 17.02 15.27
CA GLY A 270 2.93 17.80 16.47
C GLY A 270 3.57 19.19 16.47
N GLN A 271 4.89 19.23 16.28
CA GLN A 271 5.68 20.45 16.46
C GLN A 271 5.69 21.37 15.23
N MET A 272 5.62 20.81 14.03
CA MET A 272 5.85 21.53 12.78
C MET A 272 4.56 21.79 11.99
N PHE A 273 3.48 21.08 12.30
CA PHE A 273 2.19 21.24 11.62
C PHE A 273 1.07 21.62 12.59
N PHE A 274 0.69 20.73 13.51
CA PHE A 274 -0.46 20.93 14.39
C PHE A 274 -0.33 22.18 15.26
N ALA A 275 0.86 22.45 15.79
CA ALA A 275 1.13 23.65 16.60
C ALA A 275 0.90 24.97 15.84
N GLY A 276 0.91 24.96 14.50
CA GLY A 276 0.66 26.13 13.67
C GLY A 276 -0.80 26.32 13.25
N LEU A 277 -1.69 25.40 13.60
CA LEU A 277 -3.10 25.44 13.20
C LEU A 277 -3.97 26.20 14.22
N PRO A 278 -5.07 26.85 13.78
CA PRO A 278 -6.03 27.43 14.70
C PRO A 278 -6.66 26.35 15.58
N ARG A 279 -7.08 26.72 16.80
CA ARG A 279 -7.59 25.80 17.83
C ARG A 279 -6.68 24.60 18.13
N TYR A 280 -5.37 24.81 18.07
CA TYR A 280 -4.41 23.86 18.64
C TYR A 280 -4.57 23.80 20.17
N THR A 281 -4.93 22.63 20.68
CA THR A 281 -5.24 22.38 22.10
C THR A 281 -4.02 22.31 23.01
N GLY A 282 -2.81 22.25 22.44
CA GLY A 282 -1.55 22.38 23.17
C GLY A 282 -1.05 23.81 23.28
N ALA A 283 -1.83 24.82 22.87
CA ALA A 283 -1.46 26.22 22.96
C ALA A 283 -1.30 26.68 24.42
N GLN A 284 -0.50 27.74 24.62
CA GLN A 284 -0.29 28.31 25.94
C GLN A 284 -1.61 28.84 26.52
N THR A 285 -1.86 28.53 27.79
CA THR A 285 -3.02 29.02 28.53
C THR A 285 -2.65 30.19 29.43
N LEU A 286 -3.60 31.07 29.68
CA LEU A 286 -3.49 32.13 30.69
C LEU A 286 -3.40 31.52 32.11
N ALA A 287 -3.05 32.35 33.10
CA ALA A 287 -2.96 31.92 34.51
C ALA A 287 -4.26 31.31 35.07
N ASN A 288 -5.40 31.61 34.47
CA ASN A 288 -6.71 31.05 34.80
C ASN A 288 -7.04 29.73 34.04
N GLY A 289 -6.08 29.18 33.29
CA GLY A 289 -6.22 27.95 32.51
C GLY A 289 -7.00 28.10 31.19
N ARG A 290 -7.43 29.31 30.81
CA ARG A 290 -8.16 29.53 29.55
C ARG A 290 -7.21 29.73 28.37
N SER A 291 -7.67 29.33 27.18
CA SER A 291 -7.01 29.68 25.91
C SER A 291 -6.90 31.20 25.77
N ILE A 292 -5.80 31.66 25.16
CA ILE A 292 -5.58 33.06 24.81
C ILE A 292 -6.61 33.54 23.78
N ASP A 293 -7.00 32.66 22.85
CA ASP A 293 -8.04 32.89 21.86
C ASP A 293 -9.07 31.74 21.88
N PRO A 294 -10.12 31.83 22.72
CA PRO A 294 -11.15 30.80 22.81
C PRO A 294 -12.11 30.79 21.61
N ASP A 295 -12.17 31.88 20.85
CA ASP A 295 -13.12 32.08 19.75
C ASP A 295 -12.46 31.92 18.37
N ALA A 296 -11.18 31.52 18.32
CA ALA A 296 -10.44 31.23 17.10
C ALA A 296 -11.30 30.43 16.10
N PRO A 297 -11.36 30.81 14.81
CA PRO A 297 -12.16 30.08 13.84
C PRO A 297 -11.60 28.66 13.65
N ALA A 298 -12.47 27.66 13.67
CA ALA A 298 -12.08 26.29 13.37
C ALA A 298 -11.93 26.09 11.85
N LEU A 299 -10.97 25.27 11.45
CA LEU A 299 -10.93 24.77 10.07
C LEU A 299 -12.11 23.81 9.84
N THR A 300 -12.66 23.79 8.63
CA THR A 300 -13.51 22.66 8.25
C THR A 300 -12.68 21.39 8.18
N PHE A 301 -13.32 20.24 8.36
CA PHE A 301 -12.65 18.95 8.26
C PHE A 301 -11.91 18.76 6.92
N GLU A 302 -12.52 19.14 5.80
CA GLU A 302 -11.91 19.04 4.48
C GLU A 302 -10.68 19.93 4.35
N ALA A 303 -10.72 21.15 4.90
CA ALA A 303 -9.59 22.06 4.92
C ALA A 303 -8.43 21.50 5.76
N PHE A 304 -8.74 20.90 6.92
CA PHE A 304 -7.74 20.21 7.74
C PHE A 304 -7.09 19.05 6.98
N VAL A 305 -7.89 18.21 6.32
CA VAL A 305 -7.38 17.08 5.51
C VAL A 305 -6.47 17.58 4.39
N ALA A 306 -6.87 18.62 3.66
CA ALA A 306 -6.05 19.20 2.59
C ALA A 306 -4.70 19.73 3.11
N GLN A 307 -4.72 20.44 4.24
CA GLN A 307 -3.52 20.96 4.89
C GLN A 307 -2.59 19.84 5.36
N LEU A 308 -3.15 18.76 5.93
CA LEU A 308 -2.37 17.60 6.38
C LEU A 308 -1.71 16.89 5.20
N LEU A 309 -2.44 16.67 4.10
CA LEU A 309 -1.90 16.04 2.89
C LEU A 309 -0.81 16.92 2.24
N GLY A 310 -0.98 18.24 2.29
CA GLY A 310 0.07 19.19 1.89
C GLY A 310 1.31 19.05 2.76
N TRP A 311 1.15 18.95 4.09
CA TRP A 311 2.27 18.72 5.00
C TRP A 311 2.96 17.38 4.77
N VAL A 312 2.21 16.30 4.50
CA VAL A 312 2.79 14.98 4.15
C VAL A 312 3.60 15.06 2.86
N SER A 313 3.10 15.79 1.86
CA SER A 313 3.81 16.02 0.60
C SER A 313 5.13 16.76 0.84
N TRP A 314 5.10 17.82 1.65
CA TRP A 314 6.30 18.55 2.07
C TRP A 314 7.26 17.68 2.88
N TRP A 315 6.77 16.91 3.85
CA TRP A 315 7.58 15.99 4.66
C TRP A 315 8.34 15.01 3.77
N ASN A 316 7.66 14.41 2.80
CA ASN A 316 8.30 13.46 1.90
C ASN A 316 9.28 14.15 0.93
N ALA A 317 8.88 15.25 0.30
CA ALA A 317 9.60 15.81 -0.84
C ALA A 317 10.65 16.86 -0.47
N GLU A 318 10.49 17.59 0.63
CA GLU A 318 11.27 18.79 0.95
C GLU A 318 11.98 18.72 2.31
N HIS A 319 11.48 17.95 3.27
CA HIS A 319 12.08 17.88 4.61
C HIS A 319 13.39 17.09 4.63
N GLN A 320 14.52 17.78 4.70
CA GLN A 320 15.84 17.16 4.80
C GLN A 320 16.14 16.67 6.22
N MET A 321 16.61 15.43 6.34
CA MET A 321 16.84 14.80 7.64
C MET A 321 18.32 14.43 7.84
N PRO A 322 18.95 14.80 8.98
CA PRO A 322 20.32 14.36 9.30
C PRO A 322 20.48 12.84 9.33
N VAL A 323 19.44 12.12 9.78
CA VAL A 323 19.41 10.64 9.80
C VAL A 323 19.41 10.01 8.40
N LEU A 324 19.10 10.81 7.37
CA LEU A 324 19.15 10.45 5.95
C LEU A 324 20.34 11.10 5.23
N GLU A 325 21.36 11.53 5.98
CA GLU A 325 22.55 12.21 5.45
C GLU A 325 22.18 13.49 4.67
N GLY A 326 21.13 14.20 5.13
CA GLY A 326 20.66 15.43 4.51
C GLY A 326 19.70 15.24 3.32
N ARG A 327 19.37 14.00 2.96
CA ARG A 327 18.32 13.71 1.96
C ARG A 327 16.92 13.87 2.55
N THR A 328 15.95 14.07 1.66
CA THR A 328 14.52 13.97 2.01
C THR A 328 14.07 12.51 2.03
N PRO A 329 12.97 12.17 2.73
CA PRO A 329 12.43 10.82 2.73
C PRO A 329 12.15 10.27 1.31
N LEU A 330 11.64 11.11 0.41
CA LEU A 330 11.40 10.74 -0.98
C LEU A 330 12.70 10.49 -1.75
N GLN A 331 13.73 11.31 -1.55
CA GLN A 331 15.04 11.09 -2.18
C GLN A 331 15.64 9.76 -1.70
N ALA A 332 15.69 9.53 -0.38
CA ALA A 332 16.19 8.27 0.17
C ALA A 332 15.41 7.05 -0.34
N TRP A 333 14.10 7.20 -0.56
CA TRP A 333 13.24 6.17 -1.14
C TRP A 333 13.52 5.87 -2.62
N LEU A 334 13.72 6.91 -3.43
CA LEU A 334 14.00 6.79 -4.85
C LEU A 334 15.42 6.26 -5.10
N ASP A 335 16.38 6.67 -4.28
CA ASP A 335 17.80 6.29 -4.38
C ASP A 335 18.05 4.81 -4.00
N ASP A 336 17.17 4.22 -3.19
CA ASP A 336 17.29 2.81 -2.81
C ASP A 336 16.98 1.90 -4.01
N PRO A 337 17.92 1.04 -4.46
CA PRO A 337 17.74 0.21 -5.65
C PRO A 337 16.85 -1.02 -5.42
N THR A 338 16.39 -1.29 -4.20
CA THR A 338 15.68 -2.53 -3.87
C THR A 338 14.37 -2.66 -4.66
N PRO A 339 14.11 -3.77 -5.38
CA PRO A 339 12.91 -3.90 -6.21
C PRO A 339 11.61 -3.69 -5.43
N LEU A 340 10.65 -2.99 -6.04
CA LEU A 340 9.33 -2.78 -5.46
C LEU A 340 8.43 -3.98 -5.76
N ASN A 341 7.80 -4.50 -4.71
CA ASN A 341 6.67 -5.41 -4.85
C ASN A 341 5.40 -4.57 -4.98
N THR A 342 4.65 -4.74 -6.07
CA THR A 342 3.47 -3.94 -6.36
C THR A 342 2.25 -4.84 -6.49
N VAL A 343 1.07 -4.25 -6.23
CA VAL A 343 -0.20 -4.92 -6.43
C VAL A 343 -0.93 -4.21 -7.56
N PRO A 344 -1.46 -4.92 -8.56
CA PRO A 344 -2.31 -4.31 -9.57
C PRO A 344 -3.47 -3.55 -8.90
N ALA A 345 -3.77 -2.34 -9.38
CA ALA A 345 -4.80 -1.50 -8.79
C ALA A 345 -6.18 -2.18 -8.66
N GLY A 346 -6.48 -3.17 -9.52
CA GLY A 346 -7.69 -4.00 -9.45
C GLY A 346 -7.75 -4.89 -8.20
N ASP A 347 -6.64 -5.52 -7.83
CA ASP A 347 -6.57 -6.44 -6.69
C ASP A 347 -6.61 -5.71 -5.35
N LEU A 348 -6.03 -4.50 -5.31
CA LEU A 348 -6.13 -3.60 -4.14
C LEU A 348 -7.58 -3.27 -3.81
N ARG A 349 -8.38 -2.95 -4.83
CA ARG A 349 -9.81 -2.65 -4.68
C ARG A 349 -10.55 -3.86 -4.10
N LEU A 350 -10.27 -5.07 -4.56
CA LEU A 350 -11.00 -6.25 -4.09
C LEU A 350 -10.81 -6.56 -2.59
N LEU A 351 -9.63 -6.21 -2.06
CA LEU A 351 -9.19 -6.61 -0.73
C LEU A 351 -9.47 -5.55 0.35
N THR A 352 -9.64 -4.28 -0.02
CA THR A 352 -9.84 -3.19 0.95
C THR A 352 -11.26 -2.65 1.03
N LEU A 353 -12.21 -3.17 0.23
CA LEU A 353 -13.57 -2.66 0.16
C LEU A 353 -14.55 -3.46 1.02
N GLU A 354 -15.45 -2.74 1.68
CA GLU A 354 -16.57 -3.34 2.41
C GLU A 354 -17.70 -3.70 1.47
N ASP A 355 -18.36 -4.82 1.74
CA ASP A 355 -19.60 -5.18 1.07
C ASP A 355 -20.77 -4.47 1.74
N ASP A 356 -21.58 -3.76 0.95
CA ASP A 356 -22.78 -3.10 1.47
C ASP A 356 -23.89 -4.09 1.91
N GLY A 357 -23.67 -5.38 1.67
CA GLY A 357 -24.51 -6.50 2.09
C GLY A 357 -25.86 -6.55 1.36
N ARG A 358 -26.08 -5.70 0.35
CA ARG A 358 -27.38 -5.53 -0.28
C ARG A 358 -27.28 -5.72 -1.79
N THR A 359 -28.20 -6.52 -2.33
CA THR A 359 -28.39 -6.56 -3.77
C THR A 359 -29.15 -5.30 -4.21
N ARG A 360 -28.56 -4.55 -5.13
CA ARG A 360 -29.12 -3.36 -5.77
C ARG A 360 -29.38 -3.63 -7.25
N LYS A 361 -29.98 -2.66 -7.93
CA LYS A 361 -30.20 -2.71 -9.38
C LYS A 361 -29.62 -1.47 -10.04
N ILE A 362 -29.00 -1.64 -11.20
CA ILE A 362 -28.61 -0.52 -12.05
C ILE A 362 -29.89 0.14 -12.59
N THR A 363 -30.06 1.44 -12.39
CA THR A 363 -31.17 2.25 -12.91
C THR A 363 -30.69 3.18 -14.02
N THR A 364 -31.62 3.92 -14.64
CA THR A 364 -31.25 4.98 -15.61
C THR A 364 -30.43 6.11 -15.00
N LYS A 365 -30.50 6.29 -13.68
CA LYS A 365 -29.71 7.26 -12.91
C LYS A 365 -28.39 6.67 -12.39
N GLY A 366 -28.10 5.40 -12.67
CA GLY A 366 -26.98 4.67 -12.08
C GLY A 366 -27.42 3.77 -10.92
N VAL A 367 -26.52 3.50 -9.99
CA VAL A 367 -26.83 2.75 -8.76
C VAL A 367 -26.96 3.71 -7.58
N SER A 368 -28.02 3.54 -6.79
CA SER A 368 -28.29 4.35 -5.59
C SER A 368 -27.59 3.77 -4.36
N TRP A 369 -26.82 4.58 -3.64
CA TRP A 369 -26.18 4.22 -2.37
C TRP A 369 -26.04 5.47 -1.48
N ARG A 370 -26.42 5.37 -0.19
CA ARG A 370 -26.42 6.46 0.80
C ARG A 370 -27.07 7.78 0.32
N ALA A 371 -28.25 7.68 -0.31
CA ALA A 371 -28.98 8.81 -0.93
C ALA A 371 -28.27 9.48 -2.13
N SER A 372 -27.13 8.97 -2.56
CA SER A 372 -26.41 9.43 -3.76
C SER A 372 -26.55 8.46 -4.93
N GLN A 373 -26.28 8.94 -6.15
CA GLN A 373 -26.27 8.14 -7.36
C GLN A 373 -24.84 7.97 -7.89
N TYR A 374 -24.49 6.75 -8.28
CA TYR A 374 -23.18 6.41 -8.83
C TYR A 374 -23.32 5.94 -10.27
N VAL A 375 -22.49 6.51 -11.15
CA VAL A 375 -22.54 6.30 -12.60
C VAL A 375 -21.17 5.97 -13.18
N ALA A 376 -21.17 5.18 -14.23
CA ALA A 376 -19.99 4.90 -15.05
C ALA A 376 -20.37 4.64 -16.50
N ALA A 377 -19.42 4.84 -17.42
CA ALA A 377 -19.65 4.63 -18.84
C ALA A 377 -20.05 3.18 -19.17
N TRP A 378 -19.46 2.20 -18.47
CA TRP A 378 -19.72 0.76 -18.66
C TRP A 378 -21.15 0.35 -18.24
N MET A 379 -21.83 1.13 -17.39
CA MET A 379 -23.21 0.85 -16.97
C MET A 379 -24.23 1.08 -18.10
N THR A 380 -23.82 1.71 -19.20
CA THR A 380 -24.72 2.05 -20.31
C THR A 380 -25.31 0.79 -20.94
N GLY A 381 -26.65 0.68 -20.89
CA GLY A 381 -27.37 -0.49 -21.41
C GLY A 381 -27.43 -1.68 -20.46
N GLN A 382 -27.00 -1.52 -19.21
CA GLN A 382 -27.04 -2.56 -18.15
C GLN A 382 -28.19 -2.33 -17.14
N VAL A 383 -29.16 -1.46 -17.48
CA VAL A 383 -30.30 -1.15 -16.60
C VAL A 383 -31.08 -2.43 -16.26
N GLY A 384 -31.37 -2.62 -14.98
CA GLY A 384 -32.04 -3.80 -14.43
C GLY A 384 -31.09 -4.89 -13.91
N ARG A 385 -29.79 -4.83 -14.24
CA ARG A 385 -28.80 -5.81 -13.76
C ARG A 385 -28.70 -5.78 -12.23
N PRO A 386 -28.84 -6.94 -11.54
CA PRO A 386 -28.66 -7.02 -10.09
C PRO A 386 -27.17 -6.95 -9.75
N VAL A 387 -26.81 -6.08 -8.81
CA VAL A 387 -25.42 -5.81 -8.46
C VAL A 387 -25.23 -5.69 -6.95
N ARG A 388 -24.04 -5.99 -6.46
CA ARG A 388 -23.60 -5.66 -5.09
C ARG A 388 -22.59 -4.53 -5.17
N LEU A 389 -22.60 -3.67 -4.16
CA LEU A 389 -21.61 -2.61 -4.07
C LEU A 389 -20.55 -3.00 -3.06
N ARG A 390 -19.30 -2.75 -3.45
CA ARG A 390 -18.25 -2.60 -2.46
C ARG A 390 -17.72 -1.18 -2.46
N TYR A 391 -17.47 -0.64 -1.28
CA TYR A 391 -17.07 0.75 -1.14
C TYR A 391 -15.92 0.88 -0.15
N MET A 392 -15.15 1.95 -0.30
CA MET A 392 -14.14 2.31 0.66
C MET A 392 -14.79 3.24 1.68
N PRO A 393 -14.79 2.90 2.97
CA PRO A 393 -15.43 3.73 3.98
C PRO A 393 -14.76 5.11 4.05
N HIS A 394 -15.54 6.16 4.31
CA HIS A 394 -15.12 7.58 4.27
C HIS A 394 -14.65 8.10 2.90
N HIS A 395 -14.69 7.27 1.84
CA HIS A 395 -14.37 7.65 0.47
C HIS A 395 -15.60 7.45 -0.43
N GLU A 396 -16.61 8.31 -0.27
CA GLU A 396 -17.90 8.22 -0.98
C GLU A 396 -17.89 8.77 -2.41
N HIS A 397 -16.71 9.05 -2.98
CA HIS A 397 -16.62 9.57 -4.35
C HIS A 397 -16.65 8.46 -5.40
N GLU A 398 -16.31 7.23 -5.02
CA GLU A 398 -16.24 6.06 -5.90
C GLU A 398 -16.75 4.80 -5.17
N VAL A 399 -17.45 3.94 -5.90
CA VAL A 399 -17.85 2.59 -5.45
C VAL A 399 -17.47 1.57 -6.51
N GLU A 400 -17.14 0.35 -6.09
CA GLU A 400 -16.95 -0.78 -6.99
C GLU A 400 -18.23 -1.60 -7.10
N VAL A 401 -18.56 -2.00 -8.32
CA VAL A 401 -19.80 -2.72 -8.61
C VAL A 401 -19.49 -4.15 -9.02
N PHE A 402 -20.19 -5.09 -8.38
CA PHE A 402 -20.04 -6.52 -8.60
C PHE A 402 -21.37 -7.11 -9.08
N ASP A 403 -21.31 -8.14 -9.91
CA ASP A 403 -22.50 -8.92 -10.24
C ASP A 403 -23.01 -9.62 -8.98
N ALA A 404 -24.31 -9.47 -8.69
CA ALA A 404 -24.87 -10.01 -7.45
C ALA A 404 -24.89 -11.55 -7.42
N ASN A 405 -24.88 -12.21 -8.59
CA ASN A 405 -25.00 -13.66 -8.70
C ASN A 405 -23.65 -14.34 -8.86
N THR A 406 -22.78 -13.81 -9.74
CA THR A 406 -21.47 -14.42 -10.02
C THR A 406 -20.36 -13.91 -9.10
N GLY A 407 -20.56 -12.75 -8.46
CA GLY A 407 -19.50 -12.08 -7.70
C GLY A 407 -18.39 -11.48 -8.58
N GLU A 408 -18.58 -11.46 -9.90
CA GLU A 408 -17.64 -10.88 -10.86
C GLU A 408 -17.57 -9.36 -10.71
N HIS A 409 -16.36 -8.81 -10.75
CA HIS A 409 -16.16 -7.36 -10.75
C HIS A 409 -16.58 -6.76 -12.09
N LEU A 410 -17.52 -5.81 -12.06
CA LEU A 410 -18.05 -5.16 -13.27
C LEU A 410 -17.35 -3.84 -13.58
N GLY A 411 -16.86 -3.16 -12.54
CA GLY A 411 -16.12 -1.92 -12.66
C GLY A 411 -16.51 -0.88 -11.61
N ALA A 412 -15.73 0.20 -11.57
CA ALA A 412 -15.93 1.32 -10.67
C ALA A 412 -17.04 2.26 -11.16
N ALA A 413 -17.74 2.90 -10.22
CA ALA A 413 -18.74 3.92 -10.47
C ALA A 413 -18.49 5.15 -9.61
N ASN A 414 -18.59 6.33 -10.22
CA ASN A 414 -18.28 7.60 -9.59
C ASN A 414 -19.55 8.32 -9.18
N LEU A 415 -19.47 9.14 -8.13
CA LEU A 415 -20.56 9.98 -7.68
C LEU A 415 -21.04 10.90 -8.81
N ALA A 416 -22.32 10.80 -9.18
CA ALA A 416 -22.87 11.50 -10.35
C ALA A 416 -22.73 13.02 -10.25
N ASP A 417 -22.91 13.58 -9.05
CA ASP A 417 -22.88 15.03 -8.83
C ASP A 417 -21.46 15.61 -8.83
N LYS A 418 -20.42 14.75 -8.74
CA LYS A 418 -19.00 15.14 -8.78
C LYS A 418 -18.27 14.60 -10.02
N ALA A 419 -19.00 14.12 -11.03
CA ALA A 419 -18.39 13.56 -12.23
C ALA A 419 -17.61 14.63 -13.02
N SER A 420 -16.36 14.33 -13.37
CA SER A 420 -15.51 15.21 -14.17
C SER A 420 -16.05 15.39 -15.59
N SER A 421 -15.65 16.47 -16.27
CA SER A 421 -16.03 16.69 -17.68
C SER A 421 -15.58 15.55 -18.59
N GLU A 422 -14.46 14.89 -18.26
CA GLU A 422 -13.96 13.70 -18.95
C GLU A 422 -14.89 12.50 -18.76
N GLN A 423 -15.29 12.21 -17.52
CA GLN A 423 -16.20 11.11 -17.18
C GLN A 423 -17.59 11.30 -17.82
N ILE A 424 -18.11 12.54 -17.83
CA ILE A 424 -19.36 12.89 -18.53
C ILE A 424 -19.19 12.67 -20.05
N GLY A 425 -18.06 13.08 -20.61
CA GLY A 425 -17.72 12.86 -22.01
C GLY A 425 -17.66 11.38 -22.37
N GLU A 426 -17.08 10.55 -21.51
CA GLU A 426 -16.97 9.11 -21.69
C GLU A 426 -18.33 8.41 -21.67
N LEU A 427 -19.22 8.79 -20.75
CA LEU A 427 -20.59 8.30 -20.70
C LEU A 427 -21.35 8.63 -22.00
N ARG A 428 -21.19 9.85 -22.54
CA ARG A 428 -21.80 10.25 -23.81
C ARG A 428 -21.24 9.44 -24.98
N ARG A 429 -19.92 9.24 -25.04
CA ARG A 429 -19.26 8.41 -26.06
C ARG A 429 -19.75 6.96 -26.02
N SER A 430 -19.88 6.38 -24.83
CA SER A 430 -20.40 5.01 -24.63
C SER A 430 -21.84 4.87 -25.14
N ARG A 431 -22.73 5.83 -24.81
CA ARG A 431 -24.12 5.87 -25.33
C ARG A 431 -24.16 5.95 -26.85
N GLU A 432 -23.35 6.81 -27.44
CA GLU A 432 -23.29 7.00 -28.88
C GLU A 432 -22.73 5.77 -29.61
N ALA A 433 -21.67 5.15 -29.07
CA ALA A 433 -21.10 3.92 -29.60
C ALA A 433 -22.13 2.77 -29.59
N ARG A 434 -22.85 2.60 -28.47
CA ARG A 434 -23.90 1.56 -28.35
C ARG A 434 -25.05 1.80 -29.32
N ARG A 435 -25.47 3.06 -29.50
CA ARG A 435 -26.49 3.45 -30.50
C ARG A 435 -26.06 3.11 -31.91
N ARG A 436 -24.80 3.41 -32.27
CA ARG A 436 -24.23 3.08 -33.59
C ARG A 436 -24.17 1.57 -33.82
N GLN A 437 -23.72 0.81 -32.81
CA GLN A 437 -23.69 -0.66 -32.89
C GLN A 437 -25.07 -1.24 -33.11
N LEU A 438 -26.07 -0.86 -32.30
CA LEU A 438 -27.44 -1.35 -32.47
C LEU A 438 -28.00 -1.01 -33.86
N LYS A 439 -27.72 0.20 -34.37
CA LYS A 439 -28.12 0.60 -35.73
C LYS A 439 -27.45 -0.25 -36.80
N ALA A 440 -26.18 -0.62 -36.62
CA ALA A 440 -25.47 -1.51 -37.52
C ALA A 440 -26.06 -2.92 -37.48
N ASP A 441 -26.33 -3.46 -36.29
CA ASP A 441 -26.93 -4.78 -36.09
C ASP A 441 -28.33 -4.87 -36.73
N LEU A 442 -29.18 -3.86 -36.51
CA LEU A 442 -30.51 -3.80 -37.13
C LEU A 442 -30.43 -3.71 -38.66
N ARG A 443 -29.48 -2.95 -39.22
CA ARG A 443 -29.26 -2.89 -40.67
C ARG A 443 -28.77 -4.23 -41.22
N ALA A 444 -27.86 -4.89 -40.51
CA ALA A 444 -27.37 -6.21 -40.88
C ALA A 444 -28.51 -7.24 -40.85
N ALA A 445 -29.38 -7.18 -39.84
CA ALA A 445 -30.56 -8.03 -39.72
C ALA A 445 -31.55 -7.81 -40.87
N GLU A 446 -31.85 -6.56 -41.25
CA GLU A 446 -32.71 -6.28 -42.42
C GLU A 446 -32.08 -6.74 -43.74
N LYS A 447 -30.76 -6.58 -43.91
CA LYS A 447 -30.04 -7.12 -45.07
C LYS A 447 -30.14 -8.65 -45.12
N ALA A 448 -29.92 -9.32 -43.99
CA ALA A 448 -30.04 -10.78 -43.89
C ALA A 448 -31.47 -11.26 -44.15
N ARG A 449 -32.49 -10.53 -43.67
CA ARG A 449 -33.91 -10.81 -43.96
C ARG A 449 -34.21 -10.70 -45.45
N ARG A 450 -33.75 -9.62 -46.11
CA ARG A 450 -33.92 -9.45 -47.57
C ARG A 450 -33.28 -10.58 -48.37
N ILE A 451 -32.08 -11.02 -47.99
CA ILE A 451 -31.40 -12.15 -48.63
C ILE A 451 -32.19 -13.45 -48.42
N ARG A 452 -32.58 -13.73 -47.17
CA ARG A 452 -33.27 -14.97 -46.78
C ARG A 452 -34.64 -15.12 -47.46
N TYR A 453 -35.37 -14.02 -47.63
CA TYR A 453 -36.71 -14.04 -48.24
C TYR A 453 -36.73 -13.57 -49.69
N ALA A 454 -35.57 -13.35 -50.33
CA ALA A 454 -35.48 -12.88 -51.71
C ALA A 454 -36.33 -13.72 -52.69
N ALA A 455 -36.35 -15.05 -52.52
CA ALA A 455 -37.14 -15.97 -53.34
C ALA A 455 -38.67 -15.85 -53.11
N ALA A 456 -39.11 -15.39 -51.94
CA ALA A 456 -40.53 -15.27 -51.58
C ALA A 456 -41.09 -13.84 -51.76
N THR A 457 -40.22 -12.83 -51.87
CA THR A 457 -40.61 -11.41 -52.02
C THR A 457 -40.34 -10.83 -53.40
N THR A 458 -39.75 -11.59 -54.33
CA THR A 458 -39.63 -11.17 -55.73
C THR A 458 -40.89 -11.61 -56.46
N ALA A 459 -41.72 -10.67 -56.91
CA ALA A 459 -42.88 -10.98 -57.73
C ALA A 459 -42.41 -11.55 -59.07
N ALA A 460 -42.47 -12.87 -59.23
CA ALA A 460 -42.38 -13.49 -60.55
C ALA A 460 -43.71 -13.26 -61.28
N PRO A 461 -43.69 -12.93 -62.59
CA PRO A 461 -44.92 -12.87 -63.37
C PRO A 461 -45.61 -14.25 -63.29
N PRO A 462 -46.94 -14.31 -63.14
CA PRO A 462 -47.66 -15.59 -63.05
C PRO A 462 -47.36 -16.39 -64.31
N GLN A 463 -46.65 -17.51 -64.15
CA GLN A 463 -46.47 -18.46 -65.23
C GLN A 463 -47.76 -19.27 -65.36
N PRO A 464 -48.37 -19.34 -66.56
CA PRO A 464 -49.50 -20.22 -66.78
C PRO A 464 -49.03 -21.65 -66.52
N ILE A 465 -49.73 -22.33 -65.60
CA ILE A 465 -49.59 -23.77 -65.42
C ILE A 465 -49.84 -24.40 -66.79
N SER A 466 -48.84 -25.11 -67.30
CA SER A 466 -48.83 -25.70 -68.64
C SER A 466 -50.10 -26.51 -68.88
N THR A 467 -51.06 -25.93 -69.59
CA THR A 467 -52.13 -26.68 -70.23
C THR A 467 -51.52 -27.23 -71.51
N VAL A 468 -51.12 -28.50 -71.46
CA VAL A 468 -50.72 -29.24 -72.66
C VAL A 468 -51.88 -29.15 -73.64
N THR A 469 -51.62 -28.59 -74.82
CA THR A 469 -52.66 -28.49 -75.85
C THR A 469 -53.01 -29.89 -76.35
N VAL A 470 -54.28 -30.12 -76.72
CA VAL A 470 -54.74 -31.43 -77.24
C VAL A 470 -53.84 -31.91 -78.38
N ALA A 471 -53.36 -31.02 -79.24
CA ALA A 471 -52.45 -31.35 -80.34
C ALA A 471 -51.10 -31.92 -79.88
N GLN A 472 -50.54 -31.42 -78.77
CA GLN A 472 -49.28 -31.92 -78.22
C GLN A 472 -49.46 -33.28 -77.51
N ALA A 473 -50.57 -33.47 -76.81
CA ALA A 473 -50.90 -34.77 -76.21
C ALA A 473 -51.14 -35.86 -77.29
N THR A 474 -51.80 -35.52 -78.40
CA THR A 474 -52.01 -36.47 -79.50
C THR A 474 -50.70 -36.85 -80.19
N ALA A 475 -49.77 -35.91 -80.36
CA ALA A 475 -48.47 -36.17 -80.96
C ALA A 475 -47.59 -37.09 -80.10
N GLU A 476 -47.60 -36.91 -78.78
CA GLU A 476 -46.89 -37.82 -77.86
C GLU A 476 -47.50 -39.23 -77.84
N LEU A 477 -48.83 -39.34 -77.88
CA LEU A 477 -49.51 -40.64 -77.96
C LEU A 477 -49.21 -41.36 -79.27
N SER A 478 -49.23 -40.68 -80.42
CA SER A 478 -48.86 -41.29 -81.71
C SER A 478 -47.41 -41.77 -81.74
N ASN A 479 -46.47 -41.00 -81.20
CA ASN A 479 -45.07 -41.42 -81.13
C ASN A 479 -44.87 -42.64 -80.23
N ALA A 480 -45.63 -42.75 -79.14
CA ALA A 480 -45.60 -43.93 -78.27
C ALA A 480 -46.17 -45.18 -78.96
N ASP A 481 -47.27 -45.03 -79.70
CA ASP A 481 -47.88 -46.12 -80.48
C ASP A 481 -46.94 -46.63 -81.59
N ASP A 482 -46.27 -45.74 -82.31
CA ASP A 482 -45.32 -46.09 -83.38
C ASP A 482 -44.09 -46.84 -82.82
N GLN A 483 -43.56 -46.43 -81.66
CA GLN A 483 -42.48 -47.14 -80.99
C GLN A 483 -42.91 -48.54 -80.53
N GLN A 484 -44.14 -48.67 -80.03
CA GLN A 484 -44.69 -49.96 -79.64
C GLN A 484 -44.84 -50.87 -80.87
N LEU A 485 -45.40 -50.37 -81.99
CA LEU A 485 -45.51 -51.10 -83.26
C LEU A 485 -44.16 -51.58 -83.80
N GLN A 486 -43.11 -50.76 -83.71
CA GLN A 486 -41.74 -51.17 -84.08
C GLN A 486 -41.20 -52.28 -83.16
N ALA A 487 -41.51 -52.25 -81.86
CA ALA A 487 -41.06 -53.27 -80.92
C ALA A 487 -41.75 -54.64 -81.13
N VAL A 488 -43.00 -54.67 -81.62
CA VAL A 488 -43.73 -55.93 -81.88
C VAL A 488 -43.52 -56.48 -83.30
N ALA A 489 -43.02 -55.66 -84.22
CA ALA A 489 -42.70 -56.12 -85.57
C ALA A 489 -41.58 -57.17 -85.53
N ARG A 490 -41.86 -58.38 -86.04
CA ARG A 490 -40.85 -59.45 -86.25
C ARG A 490 -40.65 -59.67 -87.75
N PRO A 491 -39.78 -58.90 -88.42
CA PRO A 491 -39.67 -58.87 -89.90
C PRO A 491 -39.10 -60.15 -90.51
N LEU A 492 -38.68 -61.12 -89.69
CA LEU A 492 -37.99 -62.35 -90.11
C LEU A 492 -38.79 -63.62 -89.79
N LEU A 493 -40.07 -63.52 -89.42
CA LEU A 493 -40.88 -64.68 -89.03
C LEU A 493 -41.22 -65.60 -90.23
N VAL A 494 -41.06 -65.12 -91.46
CA VAL A 494 -41.14 -65.90 -92.70
C VAL A 494 -39.95 -65.52 -93.58
N PRO A 495 -38.92 -66.38 -93.76
CA PRO A 495 -37.82 -66.07 -94.66
C PRO A 495 -38.34 -66.02 -96.11
N LEU A 496 -38.30 -64.83 -96.70
CA LEU A 496 -38.63 -64.62 -98.11
C LEU A 496 -37.58 -65.35 -98.96
N ARG A 497 -38.05 -66.19 -99.89
CA ARG A 497 -37.16 -66.86 -100.86
C ARG A 497 -36.54 -65.81 -101.80
N PRO A 498 -35.32 -66.06 -102.30
CA PRO A 498 -34.67 -65.13 -103.23
C PRO A 498 -35.55 -64.88 -104.47
N PRO A 499 -35.59 -63.65 -104.98
CA PRO A 499 -36.43 -63.27 -106.11
C PRO A 499 -36.05 -64.05 -107.37
N ALA A 500 -37.05 -64.32 -108.22
CA ALA A 500 -36.87 -65.13 -109.43
C ALA A 500 -35.91 -64.45 -110.44
N PRO A 501 -35.11 -65.23 -111.21
CA PRO A 501 -34.20 -64.68 -112.22
C PRO A 501 -34.96 -63.84 -113.24
N GLY A 502 -34.56 -62.58 -113.42
CA GLY A 502 -35.18 -61.62 -114.35
C GLY A 502 -35.89 -60.44 -113.69
N TRP A 503 -36.01 -60.42 -112.36
CA TRP A 503 -36.52 -59.25 -111.64
C TRP A 503 -35.44 -58.17 -111.48
N VAL A 504 -35.78 -56.93 -111.85
CA VAL A 504 -34.93 -55.76 -111.60
C VAL A 504 -35.05 -55.39 -110.13
N LEU A 505 -33.97 -55.55 -109.37
CA LEU A 505 -33.94 -55.15 -107.97
C LEU A 505 -33.75 -53.63 -107.84
N PRO A 506 -34.39 -52.98 -106.85
CA PRO A 506 -34.23 -51.55 -106.62
C PRO A 506 -32.76 -51.19 -106.36
N ARG A 507 -32.26 -50.15 -107.03
CA ARG A 507 -30.89 -49.66 -106.84
C ARG A 507 -30.73 -49.14 -105.41
N SER A 508 -29.73 -49.68 -104.70
CA SER A 508 -29.37 -49.21 -103.36
C SER A 508 -28.88 -47.74 -103.44
N PRO A 509 -29.23 -46.87 -102.47
CA PRO A 509 -28.86 -45.44 -102.52
C PRO A 509 -27.35 -45.15 -102.46
N TYR A 510 -26.51 -46.16 -102.30
CA TYR A 510 -25.05 -46.03 -102.17
C TYR A 510 -24.32 -46.49 -103.43
N GLU A 511 -24.57 -45.85 -104.58
CA GLU A 511 -23.72 -46.00 -105.77
C GLU A 511 -23.61 -44.67 -106.58
N LYS A 512 -22.64 -43.84 -106.14
CA LYS A 512 -21.79 -42.84 -106.87
C LYS A 512 -22.50 -41.72 -107.67
N THR A 513 -22.00 -40.47 -107.70
CA THR A 513 -20.67 -40.14 -108.27
C THR A 513 -20.26 -38.68 -108.00
N ASN A 514 -18.98 -38.49 -107.66
CA ASN A 514 -18.18 -37.26 -107.71
C ASN A 514 -18.27 -36.52 -109.05
N ARG A 515 -18.36 -35.18 -109.03
CA ARG A 515 -17.54 -34.32 -109.90
C ARG A 515 -17.39 -32.93 -109.29
N ALA A 516 -16.13 -32.51 -109.18
CA ALA A 516 -15.64 -31.24 -108.63
C ALA A 516 -15.60 -30.12 -109.69
N VAL A 517 -15.71 -28.87 -109.23
CA VAL A 517 -14.99 -27.62 -109.61
C VAL A 517 -15.19 -26.70 -108.39
N ASP A 518 -14.24 -26.48 -107.49
CA ASP A 518 -12.97 -25.73 -107.52
C ASP A 518 -13.12 -24.19 -107.61
N GLU A 519 -12.18 -23.48 -106.96
CA GLU A 519 -12.12 -22.05 -106.56
C GLU A 519 -12.85 -21.75 -105.24
N GLY A 520 -12.23 -21.59 -104.06
CA GLY A 520 -10.87 -21.17 -103.73
C GLY A 520 -10.80 -19.65 -103.57
N ILE A 521 -10.82 -19.15 -102.33
CA ILE A 521 -10.03 -17.99 -101.87
C ILE A 521 -10.11 -17.90 -100.33
N ASP A 522 -8.92 -17.83 -99.78
CA ASP A 522 -8.48 -17.66 -98.40
C ASP A 522 -8.55 -16.18 -97.96
N GLY A 523 -8.52 -15.94 -96.64
CA GLY A 523 -8.09 -14.65 -96.09
C GLY A 523 -9.07 -13.89 -95.20
N GLY A 524 -8.81 -13.93 -93.89
CA GLY A 524 -8.35 -12.71 -93.21
C GLY A 524 -9.34 -11.83 -92.43
N GLN A 525 -9.06 -11.76 -91.12
CA GLN A 525 -9.02 -10.58 -90.24
C GLN A 525 -10.30 -10.00 -89.58
N ASP A 526 -10.19 -9.96 -88.24
CA ASP A 526 -10.44 -8.86 -87.30
C ASP A 526 -11.75 -8.06 -87.37
N GLN A 527 -12.59 -8.22 -86.33
CA GLN A 527 -12.77 -7.24 -85.25
C GLN A 527 -13.60 -7.80 -84.09
#